data_AF-A0A0B7NQV8-F1
#
_entry.id   AF-A0A0B7NQV8-F1
#
_cell.length_a   1.000
_cell.length_b   1.000
_cell.length_c   1.000
_cell.angle_alpha   90.00
_cell.angle_beta   90.00
_cell.angle_gamma   90.00
#
_symmetry.space_group_name_H-M   'P 1'
#
loop_
_entity.id
_entity.type
_entity.pdbx_description
1 polymer ?
#
loop_
_entity_poly.entity_id
_entity_poly.type
_entity_poly.pdbx_seq_one_letter_code
_entity_poly.pdbx_strand_id
1 'polypeptide(L)'
;QQTIQSLKCSTTGDILVDAVAINREAQGFYRELHNPDAVDTEAMDTLLGNIPPDVRLSSSDGDKLMEMPSCDVVVDLLEHSPKSKSPGLDGLPFELYQKY
;
A
#
# COMPACT_ATOMS: atom_id res chain seq x y z
N GLN A 1 1.61 -29.65 8.71
CA GLN A 1 0.25 -29.14 8.43
C GLN A 1 -0.48 -29.12 9.77
N GLN A 2 -0.77 -27.94 10.32
CA GLN A 2 -1.57 -27.82 11.54
C GLN A 2 -3.03 -27.65 11.12
N THR A 3 -3.88 -28.60 11.52
CA THR A 3 -5.31 -28.58 11.22
C THR A 3 -6.04 -27.94 12.40
N ILE A 4 -6.89 -26.95 12.11
CA ILE A 4 -7.76 -26.33 13.11
C ILE A 4 -8.79 -27.39 13.55
N GLN A 5 -8.75 -27.77 14.83
CA GLN A 5 -9.60 -28.82 15.39
C GLN A 5 -10.97 -28.30 15.87
N SER A 6 -11.03 -27.01 16.17
CA SER A 6 -12.27 -26.33 16.53
C SER A 6 -12.15 -24.84 16.28
N LEU A 7 -13.28 -24.17 16.08
CA LEU A 7 -13.37 -22.75 15.82
C LEU A 7 -14.59 -22.17 16.54
N LYS A 8 -14.45 -21.00 17.17
CA LYS A 8 -15.60 -20.31 17.78
C LYS A 8 -16.37 -19.56 16.70
N CYS A 9 -17.67 -19.78 16.60
CA CYS A 9 -18.54 -19.00 15.72
C CYS A 9 -18.60 -17.56 16.20
N SER A 10 -18.33 -16.61 15.31
CA SER A 10 -18.32 -15.17 15.57
C SER A 10 -19.69 -14.63 15.97
N THR A 11 -20.78 -15.21 15.45
CA THR A 11 -22.15 -14.70 15.65
C THR A 11 -22.83 -15.32 16.88
N THR A 12 -22.75 -16.64 17.06
CA THR A 12 -23.44 -17.33 18.17
C THR A 12 -22.55 -17.57 19.38
N GLY A 13 -21.22 -17.54 19.20
CA GLY A 13 -20.25 -17.87 20.23
C GLY A 13 -20.06 -19.37 20.47
N ASP A 14 -20.76 -20.23 19.73
CA ASP A 14 -20.66 -21.69 19.84
C ASP A 14 -19.32 -22.21 19.33
N ILE A 15 -18.89 -23.38 19.83
CA ILE A 15 -17.69 -24.05 19.35
C ILE A 15 -18.04 -25.00 18.20
N LEU A 16 -17.55 -24.68 17.01
CA LEU A 16 -17.63 -25.49 15.80
C LEU A 16 -16.50 -26.52 15.81
N VAL A 17 -16.84 -27.80 15.66
CA VAL A 17 -15.89 -28.92 15.57
C VAL A 17 -15.99 -29.67 14.24
N ASP A 18 -17.08 -29.44 13.49
CA ASP A 18 -17.27 -30.00 12.15
C ASP A 18 -16.44 -29.25 11.11
N ALA A 19 -15.80 -29.99 10.22
CA ALA A 19 -14.89 -29.42 9.22
C ALA A 19 -15.60 -28.49 8.23
N VAL A 20 -16.86 -28.77 7.86
CA VAL A 20 -17.63 -27.91 6.95
C VAL A 20 -17.99 -26.61 7.65
N ALA A 21 -18.46 -26.69 8.89
CA ALA A 21 -18.77 -25.52 9.71
C ALA A 21 -17.53 -24.64 9.94
N ILE A 22 -16.38 -25.24 10.29
CA ILE A 22 -15.10 -24.54 10.47
C ILE A 22 -14.68 -23.82 9.19
N ASN A 23 -14.73 -24.50 8.04
CA ASN A 23 -14.35 -23.90 6.76
C ASN A 23 -15.27 -22.74 6.37
N ARG A 24 -16.58 -22.88 6.58
CA ARG A 24 -17.54 -21.82 6.28
C ARG A 24 -17.30 -20.57 7.13
N GLU A 25 -17.12 -20.74 8.43
CA GLU A 25 -16.84 -19.64 9.36
C GLU A 25 -15.50 -18.95 9.01
N ALA A 26 -14.45 -19.73 8.75
CA ALA A 26 -13.14 -19.18 8.36
C ALA A 26 -13.21 -18.43 7.02
N GLN A 27 -13.92 -18.96 6.03
CA GLN A 27 -14.11 -18.28 4.74
C GLN A 27 -14.89 -16.97 4.89
N GLY A 28 -15.90 -16.93 5.75
CA GLY A 28 -16.62 -15.70 6.08
C GLY A 28 -15.69 -14.65 6.67
N PHE A 29 -14.95 -15.03 7.72
CA PHE A 29 -13.98 -14.16 8.38
C PHE A 29 -12.93 -13.59 7.41
N TYR A 30 -12.26 -14.44 6.62
CA TYR A 30 -11.22 -13.96 5.71
C TYR A 30 -11.79 -13.14 4.55
N ARG A 31 -13.03 -13.41 4.11
CA ARG A 31 -13.70 -12.58 3.11
C ARG A 31 -13.95 -11.18 3.65
N GLU A 32 -14.38 -11.06 4.90
CA GLU A 32 -14.57 -9.75 5.55
C GLU A 32 -13.24 -9.05 5.81
N LEU A 33 -12.21 -9.78 6.28
CA LEU A 33 -10.87 -9.22 6.52
C LEU A 33 -10.20 -8.66 5.26
N HIS A 34 -10.47 -9.27 4.10
CA HIS A 34 -9.94 -8.84 2.81
C HIS A 34 -10.88 -7.90 2.05
N ASN A 35 -12.04 -7.58 2.59
CA ASN A 35 -12.83 -6.47 2.09
C ASN A 35 -12.31 -5.20 2.75
N PRO A 36 -11.94 -4.17 1.97
CA PRO A 36 -11.57 -2.90 2.56
C PRO A 36 -12.76 -2.36 3.35
N ASP A 37 -12.51 -2.00 4.61
CA ASP A 37 -13.48 -1.25 5.40
C ASP A 37 -13.92 -0.01 4.64
N ALA A 38 -15.18 0.40 4.84
CA ALA A 38 -15.64 1.67 4.30
C ALA A 38 -14.73 2.78 4.85
N VAL A 39 -14.08 3.50 3.94
CA VAL A 39 -13.27 4.66 4.32
C VAL A 39 -14.20 5.70 4.92
N ASP A 40 -14.00 6.01 6.20
CA ASP A 40 -14.69 7.11 6.85
C ASP A 40 -14.13 8.44 6.32
N THR A 41 -14.76 8.95 5.26
CA THR A 41 -14.36 10.19 4.61
C THR A 41 -14.55 11.39 5.53
N GLU A 42 -15.54 11.36 6.43
CA GLU A 42 -15.78 12.46 7.37
C GLU A 42 -14.67 12.57 8.42
N ALA A 43 -14.25 11.44 8.98
CA ALA A 43 -13.11 11.39 9.90
C ALA A 43 -11.81 11.82 9.21
N MET A 44 -11.61 11.40 7.95
CA MET A 44 -10.45 11.77 7.15
C MET A 44 -10.43 13.27 6.82
N ASP A 45 -11.56 13.83 6.38
CA ASP A 45 -11.70 15.27 6.09
C ASP A 45 -11.52 16.11 7.35
N THR A 46 -12.04 15.64 8.49
CA THR A 46 -11.83 16.29 9.78
C THR A 46 -10.35 16.30 10.16
N LEU A 47 -9.67 15.16 10.03
CA LEU A 47 -8.25 15.04 10.36
C LEU A 47 -7.38 15.94 9.46
N LEU A 48 -7.59 15.87 8.14
CA LEU A 48 -6.84 16.64 7.16
C LEU A 48 -7.20 18.13 7.19
N GLY A 49 -8.44 18.46 7.53
CA GLY A 49 -8.96 19.81 7.70
C GLY A 49 -8.25 20.60 8.80
N ASN A 50 -7.72 19.91 9.83
CA ASN A 50 -6.97 20.53 10.92
C ASN A 50 -5.52 20.92 10.54
N ILE A 51 -5.01 20.49 9.38
CA ILE A 51 -3.66 20.84 8.93
C ILE A 51 -3.62 22.32 8.55
N PRO A 52 -2.72 23.15 9.10
CA PRO A 52 -2.66 24.58 8.75
C PRO A 52 -2.45 24.80 7.23
N PRO A 53 -3.15 25.75 6.58
CA PRO A 53 -3.04 25.93 5.13
C PRO A 53 -1.63 26.30 4.63
N ASP A 54 -0.85 26.97 5.46
CA ASP A 54 0.52 27.42 5.16
C ASP A 54 1.54 26.27 5.11
N VAL A 55 1.19 25.09 5.64
CA VAL A 55 2.00 23.87 5.51
C VAL A 55 1.42 22.87 4.51
N ARG A 56 0.31 23.22 3.83
CA ARG A 56 -0.24 22.42 2.75
C ARG A 56 0.46 22.76 1.45
N LEU A 57 0.57 21.77 0.57
CA LEU A 57 0.95 22.02 -0.81
C LEU A 57 -0.10 22.93 -1.46
N SER A 58 0.37 23.85 -2.30
CA SER A 58 -0.54 24.58 -3.19
C SER A 58 -1.19 23.58 -4.15
N SER A 59 -2.39 23.88 -4.66
CA SER A 59 -3.04 23.03 -5.66
C SER A 59 -2.13 22.81 -6.88
N SER A 60 -1.41 23.85 -7.32
CA SER A 60 -0.46 23.74 -8.42
C SER A 60 0.73 22.82 -8.14
N ASP A 61 1.23 22.77 -6.89
CA ASP A 61 2.32 21.86 -6.53
C ASP A 61 1.80 20.43 -6.39
N GLY A 62 0.57 20.26 -5.89
CA GLY A 62 -0.14 18.99 -5.88
C GLY A 62 -0.32 18.44 -7.29
N ASP A 63 -0.78 19.27 -8.23
CA ASP A 63 -0.97 18.88 -9.63
C ASP A 63 0.36 18.44 -10.26
N LYS A 64 1.44 19.22 -10.07
CA LYS A 64 2.79 18.86 -10.56
C LYS A 64 3.30 17.53 -10.01
N LEU A 65 2.99 17.17 -8.76
CA LEU A 65 3.38 15.87 -8.19
C LEU A 65 2.64 14.69 -8.81
N MET A 66 1.45 14.95 -9.36
CA MET A 66 0.62 13.93 -10.02
C MET A 66 0.90 13.82 -11.52
N GLU A 67 1.65 14.77 -12.09
CA GLU A 67 2.08 14.74 -13.47
C GLU A 67 3.19 13.69 -13.70
N MET A 68 3.22 13.13 -14.91
CA MET A 68 4.34 12.29 -15.34
C MET A 68 5.62 13.14 -15.43
N PRO A 69 6.78 12.63 -14.96
CA PRO A 69 8.03 13.36 -15.10
C PRO A 69 8.35 13.58 -16.58
N SER A 70 8.82 14.78 -16.91
CA SER A 70 9.29 15.08 -18.26
C SER A 70 10.58 14.31 -18.55
N CYS A 71 10.88 14.10 -19.84
CA CYS A 71 12.15 13.48 -20.24
C CYS A 71 13.35 14.26 -19.69
N ASP A 72 13.28 15.59 -19.65
CA ASP A 72 14.36 16.43 -19.14
C ASP A 72 14.67 16.15 -17.66
N VAL A 73 13.63 15.97 -16.84
CA VAL A 73 13.79 15.59 -15.42
C VAL A 73 14.45 14.22 -15.27
N VAL A 74 14.09 13.27 -16.14
CA VAL A 74 14.71 11.93 -16.12
C VAL A 74 16.18 12.00 -16.55
N VAL A 75 16.50 12.77 -17.59
CA VAL A 75 17.89 12.96 -18.04
C VAL A 75 18.72 13.62 -16.93
N ASP A 76 18.22 14.69 -16.32
CA ASP A 76 18.89 15.38 -15.21
C ASP A 76 19.16 14.42 -14.03
N LEU A 77 18.18 13.57 -13.69
CA LEU A 77 18.35 12.54 -12.65
C LEU A 77 19.47 11.54 -13.00
N LEU A 78 19.53 11.10 -14.25
CA LEU A 78 20.54 10.15 -14.72
C LEU A 78 21.94 10.77 -14.72
N GLU A 79 22.08 12.06 -15.05
CA GLU A 79 23.35 12.77 -14.98
C GLU A 79 23.92 12.84 -13.56
N HIS A 80 23.03 13.00 -12.57
CA HIS A 80 23.38 13.07 -11.15
C HIS A 80 23.46 11.70 -10.45
N SER A 81 23.25 10.60 -11.18
CA SER A 81 23.31 9.26 -10.59
C SER A 81 24.72 8.88 -10.11
N PRO A 82 24.85 8.10 -9.01
CA PRO A 82 26.15 7.71 -8.47
C PRO A 82 26.94 6.82 -9.44
N LYS A 83 28.14 7.29 -9.82
CA LYS A 83 29.05 6.55 -10.70
C LYS A 83 30.01 5.68 -9.91
N SER A 84 30.34 4.51 -10.47
CA SER A 84 31.29 3.52 -9.95
C SER A 84 30.96 3.07 -8.53
N LYS A 85 29.66 2.98 -8.22
CA LYS A 85 29.17 2.45 -6.96
C LYS A 85 28.72 1.00 -7.13
N SER A 86 28.72 0.28 -6.00
CA SER A 86 28.17 -1.08 -5.97
C SER A 86 26.70 -1.05 -6.37
N PRO A 87 26.22 -2.02 -7.19
CA PRO A 87 24.83 -2.12 -7.59
C PRO A 87 23.86 -2.28 -6.41
N GLY A 88 22.59 -1.92 -6.66
CA GLY A 88 21.50 -2.14 -5.72
C GLY A 88 21.09 -3.62 -5.61
N LEU A 89 19.95 -3.87 -4.96
CA LEU A 89 19.39 -5.22 -4.81
C LEU A 89 19.01 -5.88 -6.14
N ASP A 90 18.78 -5.07 -7.17
CA ASP A 90 18.54 -5.51 -8.54
C ASP A 90 19.82 -5.94 -9.28
N GLY A 91 20.99 -5.65 -8.72
CA GLY A 91 22.29 -5.99 -9.29
C GLY A 91 22.68 -5.15 -10.52
N LEU A 92 21.91 -4.13 -10.88
CA LEU A 92 22.16 -3.29 -12.05
C LEU A 92 22.99 -2.04 -11.68
N PRO A 93 24.11 -1.77 -12.39
CA PRO A 93 24.87 -0.54 -12.18
C PRO A 93 24.17 0.67 -12.83
N PHE A 94 24.29 1.86 -12.24
CA PHE A 94 23.66 3.08 -12.76
C PHE A 94 24.10 3.45 -14.18
N GLU A 95 25.34 3.11 -14.55
CA GLU A 95 25.90 3.34 -15.87
C GLU A 95 25.12 2.63 -16.99
N LEU A 96 24.35 1.58 -16.67
CA LEU A 96 23.49 0.93 -17.65
C LEU A 96 22.39 1.87 -18.17
N TYR A 97 21.85 2.71 -17.29
CA TYR A 97 20.76 3.62 -17.63
C TYR A 97 21.24 4.87 -18.40
N GLN A 98 22.54 5.16 -18.41
CA GLN A 98 23.12 6.29 -19.14
C GLN A 98 23.41 5.97 -20.62
N LYS A 99 23.24 4.72 -21.05
CA LYS A 99 23.53 4.28 -22.42
C LYS A 99 22.35 4.38 -23.39
N TYR A 100 21.17 4.73 -22.89
CA TYR A 100 19.92 4.82 -23.63
C TYR A 100 19.28 6.19 -23.39
#